data_AF-A0A494YXI6-F1
#
_entry.id   AF-A0A494YXI6-F1
#
_cell.length_a   1.000
_cell.length_b   1.000
_cell.length_c   1.000
_cell.angle_alpha   90.00
_cell.angle_beta   90.00
_cell.angle_gamma   90.00
#
_symmetry.space_group_name_H-M   'P 1'
#
loop_
_entity.id
_entity.type
_entity.pdbx_description
1 polymer ?
#
loop_
_entity_poly.entity_id
_entity_poly.type
_entity_poly.pdbx_seq_one_letter_code
_entity_poly.pdbx_strand_id
1 'polypeptide(L)' 'MPQKSYALAYILWLFLGQFGIHRFYTGRVGTGIMQLLLGVIGWATSWIFIGYIPLTFLWIWLFIDIFLIPSMCRNPR' A
#
# COMPACT_ATOMS: atom_id res chain seq x y z
N MET A 1 6.96 -14.08 15.36
CA MET A 1 7.82 -13.53 14.29
C MET A 1 8.55 -12.31 14.83
N PRO A 2 9.80 -12.04 14.45
CA PRO A 2 10.51 -10.84 14.89
C PRO A 2 9.79 -9.58 14.39
N GLN A 3 9.86 -8.49 15.17
CA GLN A 3 9.33 -7.20 14.76
C GLN A 3 9.99 -6.74 13.45
N LYS A 4 9.18 -6.18 12.55
CA LYS A 4 9.65 -5.66 11.27
C LYS A 4 10.16 -4.24 11.45
N SER A 5 11.17 -3.84 10.66
CA SER A 5 11.74 -2.50 10.76
C SER A 5 10.73 -1.45 10.28
N TYR A 6 10.41 -0.48 11.16
CA TYR A 6 9.55 0.65 10.82
C TYR A 6 10.15 1.49 9.67
N ALA A 7 11.45 1.77 9.75
CA ALA A 7 12.15 2.55 8.74
C ALA A 7 12.04 1.90 7.36
N LEU A 8 12.25 0.58 7.30
CA LEU A 8 12.12 -0.16 6.05
C LEU A 8 10.67 -0.13 5.54
N ALA A 9 9.68 -0.32 6.41
CA ALA A 9 8.26 -0.24 6.01
C ALA A 9 7.86 1.13 5.45
N TYR A 10 8.34 2.23 6.04
CA TYR A 10 8.09 3.58 5.51
C TYR A 10 8.82 3.84 4.19
N ILE A 11 10.05 3.33 4.02
CA ILE A 11 10.77 3.42 2.74
C ILE A 11 10.00 2.68 1.64
N LEU A 12 9.57 1.44 1.91
CA LEU A 12 8.76 0.69 0.96
C LEU A 12 7.43 1.39 0.65
N TRP A 13 6.81 2.01 1.64
CA TRP A 13 5.57 2.76 1.46
C TRP A 13 5.80 4.02 0.60
N LEU A 14 6.91 4.74 0.81
CA LEU A 14 7.19 5.98 0.08
C LEU A 14 7.52 5.72 -1.39
N PHE A 15 8.32 4.70 -1.69
CA PHE A 15 8.73 4.39 -3.06
C PHE A 15 7.77 3.44 -3.79
N LEU A 16 7.20 2.46 -3.08
CA LEU A 16 6.39 1.38 -3.66
C LEU A 16 5.01 1.24 -3.00
N GLY A 17 4.54 2.27 -2.27
CA GLY A 17 3.23 2.24 -1.61
C GLY A 17 2.07 2.13 -2.58
N GLN A 18 2.22 2.69 -3.79
CA GLN A 18 1.21 2.58 -4.85
C GLN A 18 0.99 1.14 -5.32
N PHE A 19 2.02 0.29 -5.14
CA PHE A 19 1.98 -1.15 -5.44
C PHE A 19 1.68 -1.99 -4.19
N GLY A 20 1.49 -1.37 -3.01
CA GLY A 20 1.17 -2.05 -1.76
C GLY A 20 2.31 -2.89 -1.15
N ILE A 21 3.57 -2.62 -1.51
CA ILE A 21 4.68 -3.52 -1.18
C ILE A 21 5.07 -3.47 0.31
N HIS A 22 4.82 -2.36 0.99
CA HIS A 22 4.93 -2.26 2.46
C HIS A 22 3.98 -3.22 3.19
N ARG A 23 2.82 -3.55 2.62
CA ARG A 23 1.89 -4.55 3.17
C ARG A 23 2.37 -5.98 2.95
N PHE A 24 3.03 -6.28 1.83
CA PHE A 24 3.69 -7.58 1.64
C PHE A 24 4.83 -7.78 2.65
N TYR A 25 5.62 -6.75 2.92
CA TYR A 25 6.71 -6.81 3.91
C TYR A 25 6.23 -7.11 5.34
N THR A 26 5.04 -6.62 5.69
CA THR A 26 4.39 -6.86 7.00
C THR A 26 3.46 -8.07 7.01
N GLY A 27 3.44 -8.86 5.92
CA GLY A 27 2.71 -10.13 5.82
C GLY A 27 1.21 -10.01 5.50
N ARG A 28 0.74 -8.81 5.17
CA ARG A 28 -0.68 -8.53 4.86
C ARG A 28 -0.96 -8.67 3.37
N VAL A 29 -0.68 -9.87 2.84
CA VAL A 29 -0.72 -10.19 1.42
C VAL A 29 -2.07 -9.84 0.79
N GLY A 30 -3.20 -10.22 1.39
CA GLY A 30 -4.52 -9.95 0.80
C GLY A 30 -4.78 -8.46 0.53
N THR A 31 -4.49 -7.59 1.51
CA THR A 31 -4.63 -6.14 1.33
C THR A 31 -3.55 -5.52 0.45
N GLY A 32 -2.36 -6.12 0.39
CA GLY A 32 -1.31 -5.71 -0.54
C GLY A 32 -1.70 -5.99 -2.00
N ILE A 33 -2.31 -7.15 -2.27
CA ILE A 33 -2.84 -7.49 -3.60
C ILE A 33 -3.94 -6.50 -4.00
N MET A 34 -4.84 -6.15 -3.07
CA MET A 34 -5.89 -5.16 -3.34
C MET A 34 -5.30 -3.79 -3.75
N GLN A 35 -4.27 -3.31 -3.04
CA GLN A 35 -3.59 -2.06 -3.40
C GLN A 35 -2.89 -2.18 -4.75
N LEU A 36 -2.24 -3.31 -5.04
CA LEU A 36 -1.60 -3.56 -6.33
C LEU A 36 -2.61 -3.56 -7.48
N LEU A 37 -3.76 -4.23 -7.33
CA LEU A 37 -4.82 -4.24 -8.34
C LEU A 37 -5.43 -2.85 -8.53
N LEU A 38 -5.70 -2.11 -7.45
CA LEU A 38 -6.18 -0.72 -7.55
C LEU A 38 -5.18 0.18 -8.25
N GLY A 39 -3.88 0.03 -7.97
CA GLY A 39 -2.82 0.80 -8.61
C GLY A 39 -2.71 0.46 -10.10
N VAL A 40 -2.64 -0.83 -10.44
CA VAL A 40 -2.53 -1.30 -11.82
C VAL A 40 -3.76 -0.90 -12.63
N ILE A 41 -4.98 -1.17 -12.13
CA ILE A 41 -6.23 -0.81 -12.81
C ILE A 41 -6.38 0.72 -12.89
N GLY A 42 -6.05 1.44 -11.82
CA GLY A 42 -6.11 2.89 -11.78
C GLY A 42 -5.22 3.51 -12.86
N TRP A 43 -3.92 3.19 -12.85
CA TRP A 43 -2.99 3.66 -13.88
C TRP A 43 -3.37 3.18 -15.28
N ALA A 44 -3.83 1.93 -15.42
CA ALA A 44 -4.28 1.37 -16.69
C ALA A 44 -5.64 1.88 -17.16
N THR A 45 -6.36 2.71 -16.42
CA THR A 45 -7.63 3.34 -16.87
C THR A 45 -7.57 4.86 -16.81
N SER A 46 -6.45 5.44 -16.38
CA SER A 46 -6.24 6.89 -16.31
C SER A 46 -6.34 7.60 -17.66
N TRP A 47 -6.02 6.90 -18.77
CA TRP A 47 -6.11 7.46 -20.12
C TRP A 47 -7.55 7.72 -20.59
N ILE A 48 -8.56 7.11 -19.95
CA ILE A 48 -9.99 7.39 -20.20
C ILE A 48 -10.57 8.30 -19.11
N PHE A 49 -9.73 8.90 -18.26
CA PHE A 49 -10.12 9.68 -17.07
C PHE A 49 -10.89 8.90 -15.97
N ILE A 50 -11.29 7.66 -16.22
CA ILE A 50 -11.98 6.81 -15.24
C ILE A 50 -11.02 6.39 -14.11
N GLY A 51 -9.73 6.18 -14.43
CA GLY A 51 -8.71 5.72 -13.48
C GLY A 51 -8.41 6.69 -12.33
N TYR A 52 -8.79 7.96 -12.43
CA TYR A 52 -8.61 8.91 -11.33
C TYR A 52 -9.46 8.57 -10.08
N ILE A 53 -10.60 7.90 -10.26
CA ILE A 53 -11.44 7.46 -9.13
C ILE A 53 -10.74 6.40 -8.27
N PRO A 54 -10.30 5.25 -8.81
CA PRO A 54 -9.56 4.26 -8.01
C PRO A 54 -8.23 4.80 -7.50
N LEU A 55 -7.54 5.67 -8.26
CA LEU A 55 -6.30 6.28 -7.80
C LEU A 55 -6.52 7.21 -6.60
N THR A 56 -7.55 8.06 -6.60
CA THR A 56 -7.83 8.93 -5.43
C THR A 56 -8.15 8.10 -4.20
N PHE A 57 -8.92 7.01 -4.34
CA PHE A 57 -9.16 6.08 -3.24
C PHE A 57 -7.87 5.43 -2.74
N LEU A 58 -6.99 5.02 -3.66
CA LEU A 58 -5.67 4.48 -3.33
C LEU A 58 -4.84 5.50 -2.56
N TRP A 59 -4.78 6.76 -2.99
CA TRP A 59 -4.03 7.83 -2.30
C TRP A 59 -4.56 8.07 -0.88
N ILE A 60 -5.88 8.09 -0.69
CA ILE A 60 -6.49 8.18 0.65
C ILE A 60 -6.06 6.99 1.51
N TRP A 61 -6.12 5.77 0.95
CA TRP A 61 -5.69 4.57 1.66
C TRP A 61 -4.19 4.63 2.02
N LEU A 62 -3.35 5.10 1.10
CA LEU A 62 -1.91 5.27 1.30
C LEU A 62 -1.64 6.27 2.44
N PHE A 63 -2.44 7.32 2.56
CA PHE A 63 -2.39 8.25 3.69
C PHE A 63 -2.77 7.60 5.02
N ILE A 64 -3.83 6.79 5.05
CA ILE A 64 -4.21 6.01 6.24
C ILE A 64 -3.10 5.02 6.62
N ASP A 65 -2.37 4.49 5.64
CA ASP A 65 -1.29 3.55 5.87
C ASP A 65 -0.13 4.15 6.67
N ILE A 66 0.10 5.46 6.63
CA ILE A 66 1.08 6.15 7.50
C ILE A 66 0.82 5.81 8.97
N PHE A 67 -0.44 5.84 9.39
CA PHE A 67 -0.84 5.55 10.76
C PHE A 67 -0.90 4.05 11.06
N LEU A 68 -1.17 3.22 10.04
CA LEU A 68 -1.25 1.78 10.21
C LEU A 68 0.12 1.10 10.25
N ILE A 69 1.14 1.61 9.54
CA ILE A 69 2.47 0.99 9.44
C ILE A 69 3.07 0.65 10.82
N PRO A 70 3.03 1.54 11.84
CA PRO A 70 3.50 1.19 13.18
C PRO A 70 2.79 -0.03 13.78
N SER A 71 1.47 -0.13 13.59
CA SER A 71 0.68 -1.28 14.02
C SER A 71 1.04 -2.55 13.23
N MET A 72 1.29 -2.42 11.92
CA MET A 72 1.68 -3.54 11.06
C MET A 72 3.06 -4.12 11.42
N CYS A 73 4.04 -3.27 11.73
CA CYS A 73 5.38 -3.70 12.12
C CYS A 73 5.43 -4.34 13.52
N ARG A 74 4.52 -3.93 14.42
CA ARG A 74 4.37 -4.51 15.76
C ARG A 74 3.76 -5.91 15.72
N ASN A 75 2.83 -6.16 14.79
CA ASN A 75 2.17 -7.45 14.61
C ASN A 75 2.18 -7.90 13.14
N PRO A 76 3.35 -8.34 12.64
CA PRO A 76 3.48 -8.89 11.30
C PRO A 76 2.75 -10.24 11.24
N ARG A 77 1.97 -10.46 10.17
CA ARG A 77 1.16 -11.67 9.97
C ARG A 77 1.81 -12.68 9.04
#